data_AF-K4BHK8-F1
#
_entry.id   AF-K4BHK8-F1
#
_cell.length_a   1.000
_cell.length_b   1.000
_cell.length_c   1.000
_cell.angle_alpha   90.00
_cell.angle_beta   90.00
_cell.angle_gamma   90.00
#
_symmetry.space_group_name_H-M   'P 1'
#
loop_
_entity.id
_entity.type
_entity.pdbx_description
1 polymer ?
#
loop_
_entity_poly.entity_id
_entity_poly.type
_entity_poly.pdbx_seq_one_letter_code
_entity_poly.pdbx_strand_id
1 'polypeptide(L)'
;MLAVVCKTHDGLKALLTSDKKGPTNTSSRLHGVGSSIGGPLHRYLVICLENLIPYTGEFIADDPKRRLAIRRKPRYVNKETSPGFLGFAVNMINIDTANLYCVISNGHVLRETLFSGLVAQLQVYKTRADMMQALPFITNGDISLDGGIIKSGCIFSLGKREVQIKFPKSFGRSYLRKSYIKSEIRMKELKWERVRCVEDLEREQTLLTNAKNNFKIRKEEFVKFLSQRSSYL
;
A
#
# COMPACT_ATOMS: atom_id res chain seq x y z
N MET A 1 -18.22 0.08 -2.54
CA MET A 1 -16.79 0.10 -2.17
C MET A 1 -16.70 0.14 -0.65
N LEU A 2 -16.77 -1.02 0.01
CA LEU A 2 -16.60 -1.13 1.46
C LEU A 2 -15.53 -2.17 1.72
N ALA A 3 -14.42 -1.74 2.31
CA ALA A 3 -13.29 -2.57 2.69
C ALA A 3 -12.65 -1.97 3.94
N VAL A 4 -12.27 -2.82 4.89
CA VAL A 4 -11.46 -2.46 6.05
C VAL A 4 -9.99 -2.48 5.62
N VAL A 5 -9.24 -1.42 5.90
CA VAL A 5 -7.81 -1.33 5.56
C VAL A 5 -6.99 -1.51 6.83
N CYS A 6 -6.26 -2.62 6.93
CA CYS A 6 -5.32 -2.91 8.01
C CYS A 6 -3.92 -2.46 7.59
N LYS A 7 -3.15 -1.88 8.52
CA LYS A 7 -1.75 -1.53 8.26
C LYS A 7 -0.86 -2.76 8.19
N THR A 8 -0.94 -3.61 9.22
CA THR A 8 -0.01 -4.72 9.43
C THR A 8 -0.63 -6.08 9.19
N HIS A 9 0.21 -7.08 8.90
CA HIS A 9 -0.24 -8.48 8.82
C HIS A 9 -0.84 -8.96 10.15
N ASP A 10 -0.32 -8.55 11.30
CA ASP A 10 -0.92 -8.90 12.59
C ASP A 10 -2.26 -8.21 12.82
N GLY A 11 -2.49 -7.04 12.21
CA GLY A 11 -3.81 -6.42 12.07
C GLY A 11 -4.79 -7.19 11.17
N LEU A 12 -4.28 -8.05 10.27
CA LEU A 12 -5.06 -8.98 9.42
C LEU A 12 -5.20 -10.38 10.05
N LYS A 13 -4.29 -10.82 10.94
CA LYS A 13 -4.53 -11.99 11.83
C LYS A 13 -5.52 -11.63 12.93
N ALA A 14 -5.42 -10.39 13.45
CA ALA A 14 -6.56 -9.67 13.98
C ALA A 14 -7.65 -9.54 12.90
N LEU A 15 -8.91 -9.47 13.29
CA LEU A 15 -10.04 -9.86 12.41
C LEU A 15 -10.01 -11.36 12.07
N LEU A 16 -9.12 -11.87 11.18
CA LEU A 16 -9.29 -13.20 10.56
C LEU A 16 -9.38 -14.40 11.51
N THR A 17 -8.68 -14.44 12.65
CA THR A 17 -8.76 -15.62 13.54
C THR A 17 -10.18 -15.82 14.10
N SER A 18 -10.91 -16.70 13.43
CA SER A 18 -12.06 -17.44 13.94
C SER A 18 -11.54 -18.63 14.76
N ASP A 19 -12.32 -19.10 15.73
CA ASP A 19 -11.93 -20.27 16.54
C ASP A 19 -11.68 -21.51 15.67
N LYS A 20 -10.78 -22.39 16.14
CA LYS A 20 -10.31 -23.59 15.41
C LYS A 20 -11.38 -24.68 15.19
N LYS A 21 -12.68 -24.38 15.33
CA LYS A 21 -13.80 -25.32 15.18
C LYS A 21 -14.98 -24.68 14.47
N GLY A 22 -15.27 -25.13 13.24
CA GLY A 22 -16.55 -24.93 12.58
C GLY A 22 -16.84 -23.51 12.04
N PRO A 23 -18.01 -23.31 11.41
CA PRO A 23 -18.34 -22.06 10.72
C PRO A 23 -18.63 -20.92 11.70
N THR A 24 -17.68 -19.97 11.78
CA THR A 24 -17.84 -18.58 12.25
C THR A 24 -18.75 -18.37 13.46
N ASN A 25 -18.20 -18.55 14.67
CA ASN A 25 -18.80 -18.03 15.90
C ASN A 25 -18.97 -16.49 15.79
N THR A 26 -20.23 -16.06 15.71
CA THR A 26 -20.65 -14.65 15.50
C THR A 26 -20.28 -13.72 16.66
N SER A 27 -19.97 -14.29 17.83
CA SER A 27 -19.53 -13.58 19.04
C SER A 27 -18.13 -12.98 18.96
N SER A 28 -17.36 -13.30 17.91
CA SER A 28 -15.95 -12.94 17.84
C SER A 28 -15.70 -11.55 17.19
N ARG A 29 -14.87 -10.73 17.85
CA ARG A 29 -14.17 -9.56 17.28
C ARG A 29 -15.10 -8.50 16.68
N LEU A 30 -14.87 -8.03 15.44
CA LEU A 30 -15.75 -7.08 14.75
C LEU A 30 -17.19 -7.60 14.63
N HIS A 31 -17.40 -8.90 14.42
CA HIS A 31 -18.77 -9.46 14.41
C HIS A 31 -19.40 -9.42 15.80
N GLY A 32 -18.62 -9.69 16.86
CA GLY A 32 -19.05 -9.52 18.26
C GLY A 32 -19.40 -8.07 18.59
N VAL A 33 -18.52 -7.12 18.26
CA VAL A 33 -18.73 -5.67 18.46
C VAL A 33 -19.96 -5.20 17.70
N GLY A 34 -20.08 -5.55 16.41
CA GLY A 34 -21.27 -5.22 15.61
C GLY A 34 -22.55 -5.77 16.23
N SER A 35 -22.54 -7.04 16.65
CA SER A 35 -23.69 -7.68 17.32
C SER A 35 -24.03 -6.98 18.64
N SER A 36 -23.04 -6.59 19.45
CA SER A 36 -23.27 -5.87 20.72
C SER A 36 -23.81 -4.44 20.54
N ILE A 37 -23.57 -3.82 19.39
CA ILE A 37 -24.04 -2.47 19.03
C ILE A 37 -25.37 -2.55 18.24
N GLY A 38 -25.92 -3.76 18.02
CA GLY A 38 -27.19 -3.98 17.30
C GLY A 38 -27.07 -3.99 15.78
N GLY A 39 -25.85 -3.98 15.23
CA GLY A 39 -25.56 -4.05 13.79
C GLY A 39 -24.69 -5.27 13.45
N PRO A 40 -25.26 -6.48 13.33
CA PRO A 40 -24.49 -7.68 13.01
C PRO A 40 -23.78 -7.52 11.65
N LEU A 41 -22.46 -7.64 11.65
CA LEU A 41 -21.67 -7.49 10.43
C LEU A 41 -21.82 -8.73 9.54
N HIS A 42 -22.19 -8.51 8.27
CA HIS A 42 -22.11 -9.51 7.21
C HIS A 42 -20.69 -9.59 6.61
N ARG A 43 -20.53 -10.28 5.48
CA ARG A 43 -19.25 -10.39 4.76
C ARG A 43 -18.71 -9.02 4.36
N TYR A 44 -17.51 -8.67 4.83
CA TYR A 44 -16.74 -7.49 4.41
C TYR A 44 -15.42 -7.90 3.74
N LEU A 45 -14.80 -6.95 3.03
CA LEU A 45 -13.45 -7.11 2.47
C LEU A 45 -12.43 -6.53 3.44
N VAL A 46 -11.25 -7.15 3.51
CA VAL A 46 -10.09 -6.62 4.25
C VAL A 46 -8.91 -6.50 3.31
N ILE A 47 -8.19 -5.38 3.37
CA ILE A 47 -6.95 -5.13 2.62
C ILE A 47 -5.84 -4.88 3.64
N CYS A 48 -4.76 -5.65 3.60
CA CYS A 48 -3.56 -5.43 4.41
C CYS A 48 -2.52 -4.66 3.60
N LEU A 49 -2.09 -3.50 4.09
CA LEU A 49 -1.14 -2.64 3.38
C LEU A 49 0.27 -3.24 3.28
N GLU A 50 0.75 -3.95 4.30
CA GLU A 50 2.03 -4.68 4.26
C GLU A 50 2.05 -5.80 3.20
N ASN A 51 0.90 -6.38 2.88
CA ASN A 51 0.80 -7.46 1.88
C ASN A 51 0.60 -6.92 0.44
N LEU A 52 0.49 -5.61 0.25
CA LEU A 52 0.38 -5.01 -1.09
C LEU A 52 1.76 -4.79 -1.69
N ILE A 53 1.94 -5.21 -2.94
CA ILE A 53 3.13 -4.88 -3.73
C ILE A 53 3.09 -3.39 -4.06
N PRO A 54 4.07 -2.58 -3.61
CA PRO A 54 4.13 -1.16 -3.93
C PRO A 54 4.48 -0.94 -5.41
N TYR A 55 4.05 0.20 -5.95
CA TYR A 55 4.48 0.68 -7.24
C TYR A 55 5.96 1.04 -7.20
N THR A 56 6.76 0.37 -8.03
CA THR A 56 8.23 0.48 -8.10
C THR A 56 8.74 1.48 -9.15
N GLY A 57 7.84 2.17 -9.85
CA GLY A 57 8.21 3.20 -10.81
C GLY A 57 8.45 4.57 -10.15
N GLU A 58 8.81 5.54 -10.98
CA GLU A 58 9.15 6.90 -10.54
C GLU A 58 7.92 7.71 -10.09
N PHE A 59 8.17 8.76 -9.32
CA PHE A 59 7.19 9.79 -8.99
C PHE A 59 7.42 11.03 -9.86
N ILE A 60 6.40 11.87 -10.01
CA ILE A 60 6.56 13.17 -10.66
C ILE A 60 7.44 14.05 -9.76
N ALA A 61 8.55 14.55 -10.30
CA ALA A 61 9.47 15.43 -9.59
C ALA A 61 8.73 16.68 -9.07
N ASP A 62 9.09 17.10 -7.84
CA ASP A 62 8.58 18.28 -7.13
C ASP A 62 7.04 18.36 -6.98
N ASP A 63 6.29 17.27 -7.21
CA ASP A 63 4.84 17.25 -6.99
C ASP A 63 4.50 17.06 -5.49
N PRO A 64 3.90 18.07 -4.81
CA PRO A 64 3.50 17.94 -3.41
C PRO A 64 2.38 16.91 -3.18
N LYS A 65 1.73 16.40 -4.23
CA LYS A 65 0.75 15.31 -4.15
C LYS A 65 1.34 13.92 -4.39
N ARG A 66 2.66 13.84 -4.64
CA ARG A 66 3.44 12.61 -4.86
C ARG A 66 2.76 11.68 -5.88
N ARG A 67 2.38 12.22 -7.04
CA ARG A 67 1.77 11.46 -8.14
C ARG A 67 2.77 10.51 -8.81
N LEU A 68 2.25 9.42 -9.37
CA LEU A 68 3.03 8.37 -10.01
C LEU A 68 3.38 8.78 -11.46
N ALA A 69 4.65 8.66 -11.85
CA ALA A 69 5.13 8.94 -13.21
C ALA A 69 4.93 7.72 -14.13
N ILE A 70 3.67 7.41 -14.44
CA ILE A 70 3.30 6.23 -15.23
C ILE A 70 3.75 6.41 -16.69
N ARG A 71 4.84 5.72 -17.06
CA ARG A 71 5.53 5.81 -18.36
C ARG A 71 4.71 5.29 -19.56
N ARG A 72 3.76 4.37 -19.34
CA ARG A 72 2.88 3.79 -20.39
C ARG A 72 1.64 4.66 -20.64
N LYS A 73 1.82 5.89 -21.13
CA LYS A 73 0.73 6.65 -21.75
C LYS A 73 0.29 5.96 -23.05
N PRO A 74 -1.00 5.97 -23.43
CA PRO A 74 -1.43 5.54 -24.75
C PRO A 74 -0.80 6.48 -25.79
N ARG A 75 0.06 5.93 -26.66
CA ARG A 75 0.68 6.66 -27.76
C ARG A 75 0.11 6.12 -29.06
N TYR A 76 -0.36 7.00 -29.92
CA TYR A 76 -0.58 6.66 -31.32
C TYR A 76 0.74 6.30 -32.01
N VAL A 77 0.64 5.63 -33.15
CA VAL A 77 1.76 5.34 -34.07
C VAL A 77 2.56 6.62 -34.38
N ASN A 78 1.88 7.78 -34.43
CA ASN A 78 2.48 9.10 -34.67
C ASN A 78 2.92 9.86 -33.40
N LYS A 79 3.14 9.16 -32.27
CA LYS A 79 3.59 9.69 -30.96
C LYS A 79 2.64 10.66 -30.23
N GLU A 80 1.59 11.15 -30.86
CA GLU A 80 0.57 11.95 -30.18
C GLU A 80 -0.20 11.14 -29.12
N THR A 81 -0.57 11.82 -28.04
CA THR A 81 -1.44 11.26 -27.00
C THR A 81 -2.89 11.35 -27.49
N SER A 82 -3.72 10.33 -27.25
CA SER A 82 -5.14 10.35 -27.66
C SER A 82 -5.81 11.66 -27.18
N PRO A 83 -6.52 12.40 -28.05
CA PRO A 83 -6.98 13.77 -27.75
C PRO A 83 -7.96 13.84 -26.58
N GLY A 84 -8.64 12.74 -26.25
CA GLY A 84 -9.52 12.66 -25.07
C GLY A 84 -8.86 12.10 -23.81
N PHE A 85 -7.58 11.70 -23.80
CA PHE A 85 -6.93 11.14 -22.61
C PHE A 85 -6.64 12.23 -21.56
N LEU A 86 -7.25 12.10 -20.38
CA LEU A 86 -7.15 13.06 -19.27
C LEU A 86 -6.10 12.66 -18.23
N GLY A 87 -5.65 11.40 -18.22
CA GLY A 87 -4.67 10.87 -17.28
C GLY A 87 -5.09 9.56 -16.62
N PHE A 88 -4.32 9.15 -15.61
CA PHE A 88 -4.59 7.94 -14.82
C PHE A 88 -5.40 8.27 -13.56
N ALA A 89 -6.41 7.46 -13.25
CA ALA A 89 -7.33 7.67 -12.13
C ALA A 89 -6.59 7.75 -10.78
N VAL A 90 -5.54 6.94 -10.57
CA VAL A 90 -4.68 6.98 -9.37
C VAL A 90 -4.09 8.36 -9.06
N ASN A 91 -3.83 9.19 -10.08
CA ASN A 91 -3.26 10.53 -9.93
C ASN A 91 -4.34 11.63 -9.80
N MET A 92 -5.61 11.28 -10.04
CA MET A 92 -6.77 12.15 -9.83
C MET A 92 -7.30 12.08 -8.40
N ILE A 93 -7.03 10.98 -7.67
CA ILE A 93 -7.41 10.85 -6.25
C ILE A 93 -6.58 11.83 -5.40
N ASN A 94 -7.29 12.72 -4.70
CA ASN A 94 -6.70 13.60 -3.69
C ASN A 94 -6.57 12.84 -2.37
N ILE A 95 -5.35 12.73 -1.83
CA ILE A 95 -5.05 12.03 -0.58
C ILE A 95 -4.73 13.10 0.47
N ASP A 96 -5.24 12.93 1.69
CA ASP A 96 -4.95 13.85 2.80
C ASP A 96 -3.45 13.87 3.12
N THR A 97 -2.89 15.04 3.44
CA THR A 97 -1.47 15.27 3.73
C THR A 97 -0.96 14.38 4.87
N ALA A 98 -1.83 14.11 5.86
CA ALA A 98 -1.54 13.19 6.95
C ALA A 98 -1.24 11.74 6.48
N ASN A 99 -1.66 11.37 5.27
CA ASN A 99 -1.46 10.06 4.66
C ASN A 99 -0.59 10.10 3.38
N LEU A 100 0.21 11.17 3.20
CA LEU A 100 1.14 11.31 2.07
C LEU A 100 2.58 10.83 2.37
N TYR A 101 2.89 10.44 3.62
CA TYR A 101 4.25 10.06 4.06
C TYR A 101 4.18 8.99 5.17
N CYS A 102 5.12 8.03 5.14
CA CYS A 102 5.39 7.05 6.19
C CYS A 102 4.14 6.39 6.80
N VAL A 103 3.22 5.90 5.95
CA VAL A 103 1.95 5.31 6.40
C VAL A 103 2.13 3.84 6.83
N ILE A 104 3.08 3.16 6.19
CA ILE A 104 3.41 1.74 6.34
C ILE A 104 4.84 1.63 6.93
N SER A 105 5.10 0.53 7.65
CA SER A 105 6.40 0.13 8.22
C SER A 105 7.57 0.29 7.24
N ASN A 106 7.38 -0.02 5.95
CA ASN A 106 8.41 0.12 4.91
C ASN A 106 8.58 1.57 4.37
N GLY A 107 7.94 2.57 4.96
CA GLY A 107 8.00 3.98 4.51
C GLY A 107 7.08 4.32 3.34
N HIS A 108 6.40 3.33 2.75
CA HIS A 108 5.45 3.51 1.66
C HIS A 108 4.18 4.26 2.06
N VAL A 109 3.52 4.81 1.04
CA VAL A 109 2.36 5.69 1.14
C VAL A 109 1.17 5.07 0.41
N LEU A 110 -0.06 5.51 0.74
CA LEU A 110 -1.30 4.98 0.17
C LEU A 110 -1.39 5.09 -1.37
N ARG A 111 -0.69 6.03 -2.02
CA ARG A 111 -0.78 6.17 -3.49
C ARG A 111 -0.09 5.03 -4.21
N GLU A 112 1.16 4.76 -3.87
CA GLU A 112 1.95 3.68 -4.46
C GLU A 112 1.56 2.28 -3.96
N THR A 113 0.78 2.14 -2.88
CA THR A 113 0.32 0.83 -2.38
C THR A 113 -1.18 0.61 -2.63
N LEU A 114 -2.05 1.18 -1.80
CA LEU A 114 -3.49 0.95 -1.85
C LEU A 114 -4.11 1.39 -3.18
N PHE A 115 -3.87 2.63 -3.60
CA PHE A 115 -4.49 3.16 -4.82
C PHE A 115 -3.79 2.68 -6.09
N SER A 116 -2.54 2.24 -6.02
CA SER A 116 -1.88 1.62 -7.17
C SER A 116 -2.49 0.24 -7.45
N GLY A 117 -2.63 -0.62 -6.43
CA GLY A 117 -3.24 -1.95 -6.56
C GLY A 117 -4.71 -1.89 -6.98
N LEU A 118 -5.44 -0.83 -6.62
CA LEU A 118 -6.85 -0.66 -6.99
C LEU A 118 -7.05 -0.02 -8.38
N VAL A 119 -6.28 1.03 -8.74
CA VAL A 119 -6.57 1.88 -9.91
C VAL A 119 -5.34 2.46 -10.61
N ALA A 120 -4.12 1.93 -10.42
CA ALA A 120 -2.87 2.49 -11.01
C ALA A 120 -2.99 2.79 -12.50
N GLN A 121 -3.39 1.77 -13.28
CA GLN A 121 -3.37 1.77 -14.74
C GLN A 121 -4.75 2.06 -15.35
N LEU A 122 -5.72 2.47 -14.52
CA LEU A 122 -7.05 2.86 -14.96
C LEU A 122 -6.97 4.21 -15.69
N GLN A 123 -7.19 4.22 -17.00
CA GLN A 123 -7.14 5.44 -17.80
C GLN A 123 -8.48 6.18 -17.76
N VAL A 124 -8.43 7.50 -17.87
CA VAL A 124 -9.61 8.36 -17.85
C VAL A 124 -9.69 9.16 -19.15
N TYR A 125 -10.81 9.04 -19.84
CA TYR A 125 -11.10 9.69 -21.11
C TYR A 125 -12.22 10.72 -20.97
N LYS A 126 -12.22 11.74 -21.84
CA LYS A 126 -13.25 12.78 -21.88
C LYS A 126 -14.61 12.22 -22.33
N THR A 127 -14.64 11.43 -23.40
CA THR A 127 -15.85 10.80 -23.93
C THR A 127 -15.67 9.31 -24.21
N ARG A 128 -16.78 8.56 -24.37
CA ARG A 128 -16.78 7.20 -24.89
C ARG A 128 -16.12 7.09 -26.27
N ALA A 129 -16.31 8.08 -27.14
CA ALA A 129 -15.75 8.05 -28.50
C ALA A 129 -14.21 8.06 -28.45
N ASP A 130 -13.62 8.94 -27.63
CA ASP A 130 -12.16 9.01 -27.45
C ASP A 130 -11.59 7.70 -26.84
N MET A 131 -12.33 7.12 -25.88
CA MET A 131 -11.99 5.86 -25.23
C MET A 131 -12.01 4.69 -26.23
N MET A 132 -13.00 4.63 -27.14
CA MET A 132 -13.09 3.61 -28.18
C MET A 132 -12.01 3.76 -29.25
N GLN A 133 -11.62 4.99 -29.61
CA GLN A 133 -10.49 5.23 -30.52
C GLN A 133 -9.15 4.75 -29.94
N ALA A 134 -8.98 4.88 -28.61
CA ALA A 134 -7.78 4.42 -27.92
C ALA A 134 -7.73 2.91 -27.66
N LEU A 135 -8.81 2.15 -27.92
CA LEU A 135 -8.96 0.72 -27.59
C LEU A 135 -7.77 -0.17 -28.02
N PRO A 136 -7.14 0.01 -29.20
CA PRO A 136 -5.97 -0.80 -29.61
C PRO A 136 -4.72 -0.58 -28.75
N PHE A 137 -4.64 0.52 -28.01
CA PHE A 137 -3.47 0.93 -27.22
C PHE A 137 -3.68 0.75 -25.70
N ILE A 138 -4.86 0.25 -25.32
CA ILE A 138 -5.26 0.01 -23.94
C ILE A 138 -4.77 -1.37 -23.50
N THR A 139 -4.11 -1.43 -22.34
CA THR A 139 -3.64 -2.69 -21.73
C THR A 139 -4.48 -3.14 -20.53
N ASN A 140 -5.32 -2.26 -19.98
CA ASN A 140 -6.02 -2.46 -18.70
C ASN A 140 -7.50 -2.10 -18.84
N GLY A 141 -8.11 -1.50 -17.82
CA GLY A 141 -9.44 -0.92 -17.92
C GLY A 141 -9.38 0.60 -18.04
N ASP A 142 -10.48 1.18 -18.52
CA ASP A 142 -10.62 2.60 -18.79
C ASP A 142 -12.02 3.06 -18.43
N ILE A 143 -12.14 4.35 -18.16
CA ILE A 143 -13.41 5.02 -17.91
C ILE A 143 -13.51 6.31 -18.72
N SER A 144 -14.73 6.70 -19.04
CA SER A 144 -15.05 7.95 -19.73
C SER A 144 -16.02 8.79 -18.89
N LEU A 145 -15.87 10.12 -18.91
CA LEU A 145 -16.65 11.02 -18.03
C LEU A 145 -18.16 11.04 -18.35
N ASP A 146 -18.55 10.72 -19.59
CA ASP A 146 -19.94 10.51 -20.02
C ASP A 146 -20.52 9.14 -19.60
N GLY A 147 -19.72 8.29 -18.94
CA GLY A 147 -20.17 7.11 -18.21
C GLY A 147 -19.93 5.76 -18.89
N GLY A 148 -19.01 5.65 -19.86
CA GLY A 148 -18.54 4.36 -20.35
C GLY A 148 -17.47 3.76 -19.45
N ILE A 149 -17.50 2.44 -19.27
CA ILE A 149 -16.50 1.68 -18.50
C ILE A 149 -16.08 0.45 -19.30
N ILE A 150 -14.78 0.32 -19.56
CA ILE A 150 -14.14 -0.86 -20.13
C ILE A 150 -13.29 -1.49 -19.03
N LYS A 151 -13.46 -2.79 -18.77
CA LYS A 151 -12.57 -3.54 -17.87
C LYS A 151 -11.49 -4.25 -18.68
N SER A 152 -10.40 -4.61 -18.01
CA SER A 152 -9.32 -5.44 -18.56
C SER A 152 -9.86 -6.64 -19.36
N GLY A 153 -9.25 -6.91 -20.51
CA GLY A 153 -9.72 -7.94 -21.44
C GLY A 153 -10.90 -7.49 -22.31
N CYS A 154 -11.04 -6.18 -22.55
CA CYS A 154 -12.08 -5.58 -23.40
C CYS A 154 -13.52 -5.90 -22.97
N ILE A 155 -13.77 -6.00 -21.66
CA ILE A 155 -15.11 -6.30 -21.12
C ILE A 155 -15.87 -4.99 -20.90
N PHE A 156 -16.81 -4.69 -21.79
CA PHE A 156 -17.66 -3.51 -21.74
C PHE A 156 -18.72 -3.61 -20.64
N SER A 157 -18.94 -2.53 -19.90
CA SER A 157 -20.08 -2.40 -18.97
C SER A 157 -21.10 -1.42 -19.54
N LEU A 158 -22.30 -1.92 -19.85
CA LEU A 158 -23.39 -1.16 -20.46
C LEU A 158 -24.56 -0.96 -19.47
N GLY A 159 -25.40 0.05 -19.73
CA GLY A 159 -26.59 0.37 -18.93
C GLY A 159 -26.37 1.40 -17.82
N LYS A 160 -27.48 1.89 -17.24
CA LYS A 160 -27.45 2.84 -16.11
C LYS A 160 -27.12 2.09 -14.81
N ARG A 161 -26.15 2.59 -14.04
CA ARG A 161 -25.84 2.07 -12.71
C ARG A 161 -25.88 3.18 -11.67
N GLU A 162 -26.73 3.02 -10.67
CA GLU A 162 -26.77 3.94 -9.53
C GLU A 162 -25.75 3.52 -8.47
N VAL A 163 -25.03 4.51 -7.93
CA VAL A 163 -23.95 4.29 -6.98
C VAL A 163 -24.28 5.01 -5.68
N GLN A 164 -24.61 4.21 -4.65
CA GLN A 164 -24.99 4.70 -3.32
C GLN A 164 -23.82 5.34 -2.56
N ILE A 165 -22.60 4.83 -2.74
CA ILE A 165 -21.39 5.29 -2.03
C ILE A 165 -20.49 6.04 -3.02
N LYS A 166 -20.29 7.34 -2.79
CA LYS A 166 -19.46 8.23 -3.61
C LYS A 166 -18.19 8.60 -2.85
N PHE A 167 -17.11 8.87 -3.58
CA PHE A 167 -15.91 9.46 -2.97
C PHE A 167 -16.25 10.83 -2.36
N PRO A 168 -15.76 11.16 -1.15
CA PRO A 168 -15.95 12.47 -0.57
C PRO A 168 -15.25 13.53 -1.43
N LYS A 169 -15.91 14.66 -1.68
CA LYS A 169 -15.24 15.83 -2.25
C LYS A 169 -14.29 16.39 -1.20
N SER A 170 -13.05 16.66 -1.59
CA SER A 170 -12.15 17.42 -0.72
C SER A 170 -12.63 18.86 -0.64
N PHE A 171 -13.30 19.22 0.45
CA PHE A 171 -13.41 20.61 0.86
C PHE A 171 -11.99 21.17 1.01
N GLY A 172 -11.73 22.35 0.46
CA GLY A 172 -10.43 22.99 0.61
C GLY A 172 -10.17 23.21 2.10
N ARG A 173 -9.16 22.51 2.65
CA ARG A 173 -8.80 22.64 4.07
C ARG A 173 -8.42 24.09 4.34
N SER A 174 -9.33 24.81 4.98
CA SER A 174 -9.07 26.16 5.43
C SER A 174 -8.18 26.13 6.68
N TYR A 175 -7.34 27.15 6.82
CA TYR A 175 -6.61 27.56 8.03
C TYR A 175 -5.49 26.68 8.62
N LEU A 176 -5.31 25.40 8.25
CA LEU A 176 -4.11 24.66 8.71
C LEU A 176 -2.83 25.21 8.04
N ARG A 177 -2.05 25.99 8.81
CA ARG A 177 -0.83 26.68 8.36
C ARG A 177 0.17 25.66 7.79
N LYS A 178 0.74 25.96 6.62
CA LYS A 178 1.70 25.08 5.91
C LYS A 178 2.84 24.55 6.80
N SER A 179 3.25 25.34 7.80
CA SER A 179 4.24 24.96 8.82
C SER A 179 3.81 23.74 9.64
N TYR A 180 2.56 23.68 10.11
CA TYR A 180 2.04 22.55 10.88
C TYR A 180 2.10 21.26 10.09
N ILE A 181 1.64 21.29 8.82
CA ILE A 181 1.68 20.13 7.93
C ILE A 181 3.12 19.65 7.72
N LYS A 182 4.08 20.58 7.51
CA LYS A 182 5.51 20.25 7.39
C LYS A 182 6.06 19.61 8.68
N SER A 183 5.68 20.12 9.86
CA SER A 183 6.07 19.55 11.16
C SER A 183 5.46 18.17 11.39
N GLU A 184 4.20 17.94 11.00
CA GLU A 184 3.55 16.63 11.13
C GLU A 184 4.22 15.57 10.23
N ILE A 185 4.55 15.94 8.99
CA ILE A 185 5.32 15.09 8.07
C ILE A 185 6.69 14.76 8.67
N ARG A 186 7.44 15.78 9.13
CA ARG A 186 8.77 15.56 9.71
C ARG A 186 8.72 14.70 10.99
N MET A 187 7.68 14.84 11.80
CA MET A 187 7.46 13.97 12.97
C MET A 187 7.22 12.50 12.56
N LYS A 188 6.54 12.25 11.43
CA LYS A 188 6.31 10.89 10.92
C LYS A 188 7.58 10.28 10.35
N GLU A 189 8.37 11.05 9.60
CA GLU A 189 9.70 10.64 9.13
C GLU A 189 10.61 10.26 10.31
N LEU A 190 10.77 11.14 11.30
CA LEU A 190 11.64 10.89 12.47
C LEU A 190 11.18 9.69 13.31
N LYS A 191 9.86 9.44 13.41
CA LYS A 191 9.33 8.23 14.06
C LYS A 191 9.68 6.96 13.28
N TRP A 192 9.64 7.01 11.96
CA TRP A 192 10.01 5.91 11.09
C TRP A 192 11.53 5.63 11.11
N GLU A 193 12.36 6.69 11.01
CA GLU A 193 13.82 6.62 11.15
C GLU A 193 14.21 6.00 12.52
N ARG A 194 13.53 6.36 13.61
CA ARG A 194 13.75 5.77 14.94
C ARG A 194 13.50 4.26 14.96
N VAL A 195 12.37 3.79 14.41
CA VAL A 195 12.02 2.35 14.42
C VAL A 195 13.08 1.54 13.66
N ARG A 196 13.44 1.98 12.45
CA ARG A 196 14.53 1.41 11.65
C ARG A 196 15.85 1.32 12.40
N CYS A 197 16.24 2.38 13.11
CA CYS A 197 17.47 2.41 13.89
C CYS A 197 17.46 1.41 15.06
N VAL A 198 16.30 1.19 15.70
CA VAL A 198 16.16 0.16 16.75
C VAL A 198 16.24 -1.26 16.15
N GLU A 199 15.59 -1.52 15.01
CA GLU A 199 15.66 -2.80 14.29
C GLU A 199 17.12 -3.14 13.89
N ASP A 200 17.86 -2.17 13.36
CA ASP A 200 19.28 -2.33 13.03
C ASP A 200 20.14 -2.58 14.29
N LEU A 201 19.89 -1.88 15.40
CA LEU A 201 20.60 -2.11 16.67
C LEU A 201 20.37 -3.51 17.23
N GLU A 202 19.12 -4.02 17.21
CA GLU A 202 18.79 -5.38 17.65
C GLU A 202 19.46 -6.44 16.76
N ARG A 203 19.53 -6.19 15.45
CA ARG A 203 20.25 -7.05 14.49
C ARG A 203 21.74 -7.10 14.80
N GLU A 204 22.41 -5.95 14.94
CA GLU A 204 23.84 -5.90 15.26
C GLU A 204 24.15 -6.50 16.64
N GLN A 205 23.29 -6.28 17.64
CA GLN A 205 23.43 -6.90 18.95
C GLN A 205 23.33 -8.44 18.88
N THR A 206 22.47 -8.97 18.02
CA THR A 206 22.36 -10.42 17.76
C THR A 206 23.63 -10.96 17.10
N LEU A 207 24.15 -10.27 16.07
CA LEU A 207 25.40 -10.64 15.39
C LEU A 207 26.60 -10.61 16.36
N LEU A 208 26.71 -9.56 17.18
CA LEU A 208 27.76 -9.43 18.21
C LEU A 208 27.69 -10.57 19.25
N THR A 209 26.49 -10.96 19.65
CA THR A 209 26.28 -12.06 20.60
C THR A 209 26.73 -13.40 19.99
N ASN A 210 26.36 -13.66 18.73
CA ASN A 210 26.78 -14.85 18.00
C ASN A 210 28.32 -14.89 17.79
N ALA A 211 28.93 -13.76 17.46
CA ALA A 211 30.39 -13.64 17.30
C ALA A 211 31.13 -13.90 18.63
N LYS A 212 30.66 -13.34 19.75
CA LYS A 212 31.21 -13.60 21.09
C LYS A 212 31.12 -15.08 21.48
N ASN A 213 29.99 -15.73 21.19
CA ASN A 213 29.80 -17.15 21.46
C ASN A 213 30.76 -18.03 20.64
N ASN A 214 30.89 -17.76 19.33
CA ASN A 214 31.82 -18.47 18.44
C ASN A 214 33.29 -18.28 18.88
N PHE A 215 33.68 -17.05 19.23
CA PHE A 215 35.02 -16.77 19.77
C PHE A 215 35.29 -17.55 21.08
N LYS A 216 34.31 -17.61 21.99
CA LYS A 216 34.43 -18.39 23.24
C LYS A 216 34.65 -19.88 22.95
N ILE A 217 33.85 -20.47 22.07
CA ILE A 217 33.96 -21.88 21.67
C ILE A 217 35.35 -22.15 21.06
N ARG A 218 35.79 -21.37 20.08
CA ARG A 218 37.11 -21.54 19.45
C ARG A 218 38.27 -21.36 20.42
N LYS A 219 38.14 -20.46 21.41
CA LYS A 219 39.14 -20.30 22.48
C LYS A 219 39.23 -21.56 23.34
N GLU A 220 38.11 -22.15 23.71
CA GLU A 220 38.07 -23.39 24.50
C GLU A 220 38.62 -24.59 23.71
N GLU A 221 38.31 -24.70 22.42
CA GLU A 221 38.90 -25.69 21.51
C GLU A 221 40.43 -25.54 21.39
N PHE A 222 40.92 -24.32 21.22
CA PHE A 222 42.35 -24.03 21.12
C PHE A 222 43.11 -24.37 22.42
N VAL A 223 42.53 -24.04 23.58
CA VAL A 223 43.11 -24.40 24.89
C VAL A 223 43.15 -25.93 25.07
N LYS A 224 42.09 -26.65 24.68
CA LYS A 224 42.09 -28.13 24.70
C LYS A 224 43.20 -28.70 23.81
N PHE A 225 43.34 -28.21 22.58
CA PHE A 225 44.39 -28.63 21.64
C PHE A 225 45.80 -28.42 22.21
N LEU A 226 46.06 -27.29 22.88
CA LEU A 226 47.34 -27.05 23.57
C LEU A 226 47.57 -28.05 24.70
N SER A 227 46.56 -28.29 25.56
CA SER A 227 46.70 -29.21 26.70
C SER A 227 46.97 -30.65 26.27
N GLN A 228 46.40 -31.10 25.14
CA GLN A 228 46.67 -32.43 24.58
C GLN A 228 48.12 -32.56 24.08
N ARG A 229 48.73 -31.49 23.55
CA ARG A 229 50.13 -31.52 23.11
C ARG A 229 51.14 -31.55 24.24
N SER A 230 50.84 -30.98 25.41
CA SER A 230 51.75 -31.03 26.57
C SER A 230 51.79 -32.38 27.29
N SER A 231 50.87 -33.30 26.97
CA SER A 231 50.81 -34.65 27.57
C SER A 231 51.51 -35.75 26.75
N TYR A 232 52.25 -35.38 25.69
CA TYR A 232 53.06 -36.30 24.87
C TYR A 232 54.58 -35.94 24.88
N LEU A 233 55.00 -35.21 25.91
CA LEU A 233 56.39 -34.87 26.26
C LEU A 233 56.64 -35.30 27.71
#